data_AF-A0ABD4Q6U1-F1
#
_entry.id   AF-A0ABD4Q6U1-F1
#
_cell.length_a   1.000
_cell.length_b   1.000
_cell.length_c   1.000
_cell.angle_alpha   90.00
_cell.angle_beta   90.00
_cell.angle_gamma   90.00
#
_symmetry.space_group_name_H-M   'P 1'
#
loop_
_entity.id
_entity.type
_entity.pdbx_description
1 polymer ?
#
loop_
_entity_poly.entity_id
_entity_poly.type
_entity_poly.pdbx_seq_one_letter_code
_entity_poly.pdbx_strand_id
1 'polypeptide(L)' 'KGVIERIGLSDSIFTIHVNGEKLTDIRDIHNHEEAVNIMLDSFKEHEIIKDITDIQGTGHRVVHGGETFPKSVVVTDEV' A
#
# COMPACT_ATOMS: atom_id res chain seq x y z
N LYS A 1 -10.12 0.05 3.15
CA LYS A 1 -9.17 1.20 3.27
C LYS A 1 -8.13 0.84 4.33
N GLY A 2 -6.85 1.09 4.10
CA GLY A 2 -5.80 0.79 5.08
C GLY A 2 -4.75 1.88 5.20
N VAL A 3 -3.96 1.82 6.27
CA VAL A 3 -2.79 2.68 6.54
C VAL A 3 -1.72 1.87 7.27
N ILE A 4 -0.47 2.07 6.88
CA ILE A 4 0.70 1.55 7.59
C ILE A 4 1.47 2.75 8.11
N GLU A 5 1.78 2.75 9.40
CA GLU A 5 2.43 3.84 10.10
C GLU A 5 3.74 3.37 10.72
N ARG A 6 4.68 4.31 10.86
CA ARG A 6 5.98 4.11 11.53
C ARG A 6 6.91 3.08 10.87
N ILE A 7 6.78 2.85 9.55
CA ILE A 7 7.71 2.00 8.77
C ILE A 7 9.17 2.40 9.06
N GLY A 8 10.01 1.40 9.36
CA GLY A 8 11.41 1.56 9.74
C GLY A 8 11.65 1.81 11.23
N LEU A 9 10.58 1.86 12.05
CA LEU A 9 10.64 1.99 13.50
C LEU A 9 10.05 0.75 14.18
N SER A 10 10.38 0.58 15.46
CA SER A 10 9.74 -0.45 16.29
C SER A 10 8.25 -0.16 16.46
N ASP A 11 7.46 -1.22 16.64
CA ASP A 11 6.02 -1.15 16.84
C ASP A 11 5.33 -0.38 15.69
N SER A 12 5.63 -0.77 14.45
CA SER A 12 4.90 -0.27 13.29
C SER A 12 3.43 -0.70 13.38
N ILE A 13 2.54 0.16 12.90
CA ILE A 13 1.10 -0.03 13.07
C ILE A 13 0.48 -0.21 11.69
N PHE A 14 -0.10 -1.38 11.47
CA PHE A 14 -0.94 -1.64 10.31
C PHE A 14 -2.41 -1.58 10.71
N THR A 15 -3.19 -0.74 10.03
CA THR A 15 -4.64 -0.63 10.24
C THR A 15 -5.36 -0.84 8.93
N ILE A 16 -6.36 -1.73 8.92
CA ILE A 16 -7.24 -1.96 7.77
C ILE A 16 -8.71 -1.91 8.19
N HIS A 17 -9.55 -1.32 7.34
CA HIS A 17 -11.01 -1.33 7.47
C HIS A 17 -11.59 -2.23 6.40
N VAL A 18 -12.22 -3.32 6.82
CA VAL A 18 -12.82 -4.36 5.98
C VAL A 18 -14.21 -4.69 6.54
N ASN A 19 -15.23 -4.80 5.68
CA ASN A 19 -16.60 -5.17 6.06
C ASN A 19 -17.22 -4.32 7.19
N GLY A 20 -16.77 -3.06 7.36
CA GLY A 20 -17.23 -2.16 8.42
C GLY A 20 -16.48 -2.30 9.75
N GLU A 21 -15.58 -3.28 9.87
CA GLU A 21 -14.72 -3.47 11.04
C GLU A 21 -13.35 -2.84 10.83
N LYS A 22 -12.77 -2.33 11.92
CA LYS A 22 -11.40 -1.80 11.95
C LYS A 22 -10.50 -2.81 12.63
N LEU A 23 -9.55 -3.35 11.88
CA LEU A 23 -8.51 -4.25 12.35
C LEU A 23 -7.20 -3.49 12.48
N THR A 24 -6.51 -3.70 13.60
CA THR A 24 -5.22 -3.08 13.90
C THR A 24 -4.25 -4.17 14.32
N ASP A 25 -3.05 -4.13 13.75
CA ASP A 25 -1.97 -5.05 14.03
C ASP A 25 -0.67 -4.28 14.25
N ILE A 26 0.10 -4.70 15.25
CA ILE A 26 1.35 -4.05 15.65
C ILE A 26 2.47 -5.06 15.44
N ARG A 27 3.40 -4.72 14.55
CA ARG A 27 4.59 -5.52 14.24
C ARG A 27 5.72 -4.63 13.77
N ASP A 28 6.94 -5.13 13.81
CA ASP A 28 8.08 -4.41 13.24
C ASP A 28 8.05 -4.53 11.72
N ILE A 29 8.11 -3.40 11.02
CA ILE A 29 8.15 -3.32 9.55
C ILE A 29 9.36 -2.47 9.17
N HIS A 30 10.33 -3.07 8.50
CA HIS A 30 11.65 -2.46 8.32
C HIS A 30 11.69 -1.51 7.13
N ASN A 31 10.91 -1.78 6.09
CA ASN A 31 10.92 -1.01 4.85
C ASN A 31 9.56 -1.04 4.13
N HIS A 32 9.45 -0.28 3.04
CA HIS A 32 8.21 -0.13 2.29
C HIS A 32 7.82 -1.37 1.47
N GLU A 33 8.79 -2.19 1.05
CA GLU A 33 8.51 -3.43 0.33
C GLU A 33 7.81 -4.43 1.25
N GLU A 34 8.34 -4.61 2.46
CA GLU A 34 7.74 -5.42 3.51
C GLU A 34 6.32 -4.92 3.85
N ALA A 35 6.14 -3.61 3.98
CA ALA A 35 4.84 -2.99 4.22
C ALA A 35 3.81 -3.35 3.13
N VAL A 36 4.20 -3.27 1.85
CA VAL A 36 3.32 -3.61 0.72
C VAL A 36 2.99 -5.10 0.70
N ASN A 37 3.96 -5.97 0.97
CA ASN A 37 3.73 -7.41 1.03
C ASN A 37 2.73 -7.78 2.13
N ILE A 38 2.90 -7.23 3.34
CA ILE A 38 1.95 -7.44 4.45
C ILE A 38 0.54 -6.95 4.09
N MET A 39 0.44 -5.81 3.42
CA MET A 39 -0.84 -5.28 2.94
C MET A 39 -1.52 -6.22 1.94
N LEU A 40 -0.78 -6.75 0.96
CA LEU A 40 -1.30 -7.69 -0.04
C LEU A 40 -1.73 -9.01 0.58
N ASP A 41 -0.96 -9.51 1.56
CA ASP A 41 -1.32 -10.74 2.29
C ASP A 41 -2.59 -10.53 3.11
N SER A 42 -2.73 -9.40 3.80
CA SER A 42 -3.95 -9.05 4.52
C SER A 42 -5.17 -8.94 3.58
N PHE A 43 -4.97 -8.45 2.34
CA PHE A 43 -6.05 -8.42 1.37
C PHE A 43 -6.53 -9.81 0.97
N LYS A 44 -5.62 -10.78 0.84
CA LYS A 44 -5.96 -12.18 0.58
C LYS A 44 -6.65 -12.82 1.79
N GLU A 45 -6.10 -12.61 2.99
CA GLU A 45 -6.63 -13.16 4.24
C GLU A 45 -8.08 -12.70 4.52
N HIS A 46 -8.40 -11.45 4.20
CA HIS A 46 -9.74 -10.90 4.36
C HIS A 46 -10.62 -11.03 3.12
N GLU A 47 -10.23 -11.88 2.15
CA GLU A 47 -10.98 -12.15 0.92
C GLU A 47 -11.34 -10.89 0.11
N ILE A 48 -10.56 -9.81 0.25
CA ILE A 48 -10.70 -8.57 -0.53
C ILE A 48 -10.30 -8.84 -1.99
N ILE A 49 -9.25 -9.63 -2.17
CA ILE A 49 -8.81 -10.17 -3.45
C ILE A 49 -8.59 -11.68 -3.30
N LYS A 50 -8.79 -12.44 -4.38
CA LYS A 50 -8.47 -13.87 -4.40
C LYS A 50 -7.04 -14.09 -4.87
N ASP A 51 -6.64 -13.34 -5.89
CA ASP A 51 -5.29 -13.36 -6.44
C ASP A 51 -4.81 -11.93 -6.74
N ILE A 52 -3.50 -11.76 -6.87
CA ILE A 52 -2.92 -10.48 -7.25
C ILE A 52 -3.37 -10.03 -8.64
N THR A 53 -3.74 -10.97 -9.51
CA THR A 53 -4.30 -10.66 -10.84
C THR A 53 -5.65 -9.95 -10.80
N ASP A 54 -6.35 -9.96 -9.66
CA ASP A 54 -7.59 -9.19 -9.48
C ASP A 54 -7.32 -7.66 -9.48
N ILE A 55 -6.08 -7.26 -9.21
CA ILE A 55 -5.64 -5.86 -9.22
C ILE A 55 -5.32 -5.43 -10.65
N GLN A 56 -6.23 -4.69 -11.29
CA GLN A 56 -6.08 -4.22 -12.66
C GLN A 56 -5.04 -3.10 -12.84
N GLY A 57 -4.66 -2.43 -11.76
CA GLY A 57 -3.67 -1.36 -11.80
C GLY A 57 -3.38 -0.77 -10.42
N THR A 58 -2.30 -0.01 -10.34
CA THR A 58 -1.89 0.73 -9.16
C THR A 58 -1.62 2.19 -9.51
N GLY A 59 -1.86 3.08 -8.57
CA GLY A 59 -1.60 4.51 -8.71
C GLY A 59 -0.69 4.99 -7.58
N HIS A 60 0.38 5.68 -7.94
CA HIS A 60 1.31 6.26 -6.98
C HIS A 60 1.11 7.77 -6.89
N ARG A 61 1.07 8.31 -5.67
CA ARG A 61 1.05 9.76 -5.45
C ARG A 61 2.49 10.25 -5.37
N VAL A 62 2.95 10.93 -6.41
CA VAL A 62 4.25 11.60 -6.45
C VAL A 62 4.07 13.06 -6.05
N VAL A 63 4.94 13.56 -5.17
CA VAL A 63 4.80 14.92 -4.59
C VAL A 63 5.17 16.02 -5.58
N HIS A 64 6.22 15.83 -6.37
CA HIS A 64 6.77 16.88 -7.23
C HIS A 64 6.95 16.39 -8.68
N GLY A 65 6.12 16.90 -9.60
CA GLY A 65 6.21 16.60 -11.04
C GLY A 65 6.97 17.65 -11.87
N GLY A 66 7.34 18.78 -11.26
CA GLY A 66 7.94 19.92 -11.97
C GLY A 66 7.04 20.41 -13.11
N GLU A 67 7.66 21.02 -14.13
CA GLU A 67 6.96 21.41 -15.37
C GLU A 67 6.77 20.23 -16.33
N THR A 68 7.53 19.14 -16.12
CA THR A 68 7.56 17.95 -16.99
C THR A 68 6.27 17.15 -16.94
N PHE A 69 5.62 17.07 -15.78
CA PHE A 69 4.43 16.25 -15.57
C PHE A 69 3.22 17.11 -15.15
N PRO A 70 2.60 17.86 -16.08
CA PRO A 70 1.42 18.67 -15.80
C PRO A 70 0.15 17.84 -15.56
N LYS A 71 0.20 16.53 -15.87
CA LYS A 71 -0.89 15.57 -15.71
C LYS A 71 -0.34 14.20 -15.33
N SER A 72 -1.23 13.32 -14.86
CA SER A 72 -0.89 11.91 -14.60
C SER A 72 -0.36 11.21 -15.85
N VAL A 73 0.62 10.34 -15.65
CA VAL A 73 1.30 9.58 -16.70
C VAL A 73 1.45 8.12 -16.27
N VAL A 74 1.64 7.22 -17.23
CA VAL A 74 1.99 5.82 -16.97
C VAL A 74 3.46 5.77 -16.56
N VAL A 75 3.76 5.05 -15.48
CA VAL A 75 5.14 4.86 -14.99
C VAL A 75 5.86 3.90 -15.93
N THR A 76 7.01 4.32 -16.45
CA THR A 76 7.93 3.56 -17.32
C THR A 76 9.35 3.83 -16.85
N ASP A 77 10.37 3.17 -17.41
CA ASP A 77 11.77 3.41 -17.00
C ASP A 77 12.26 4.86 -17.22
N GLU A 78 11.56 5.64 -18.05
CA GLU A 78 11.84 7.06 -18.34
C GLU A 78 11.09 8.03 -17.41
N VAL A 79 10.19 7.53 -16.55
CA VAL A 79 9.27 8.32 -15.69
C VAL A 79 9.46 7.93 -14.22
#